data_AF-A0A183TQY6-F1
#
_entry.id   AF-A0A183TQY6-F1
#
_cell.length_a   1.000
_cell.length_b   1.000
_cell.length_c   1.000
_cell.angle_alpha   90.00
_cell.angle_beta   90.00
_cell.angle_gamma   90.00
#
_symmetry.space_group_name_H-M   'P 1'
#
loop_
_entity.id
_entity.type
_entity.pdbx_description
1 polymer ?
#
loop_
_entity_poly.entity_id
_entity_poly.type
_entity_poly.pdbx_seq_one_letter_code
_entity_poly.pdbx_strand_id
1 'polypeptide(L)'
;MERVSSSEGRPPKPDKLTVYDDYDLREDRTKVYLEAVDEGARPATILERLDNEVYTVAWAANLTASITPTKILERLRREFGRSSMPWVAGAALKIRRQHAGKSVVDFQRHLSVLAWQAYPNESFI
;
A
#
# COMPACT_ATOMS: atom_id res chain seq x y z
N MET A 1 -43.86 4.79 17.41
CA MET A 1 -42.53 4.30 17.82
C MET A 1 -42.43 2.92 17.22
N GLU A 2 -41.56 2.66 16.26
CA GLU A 2 -40.11 2.61 16.40
C GLU A 2 -39.48 2.85 15.00
N ARG A 3 -38.49 3.74 14.90
CA ARG A 3 -37.73 3.96 13.67
C ARG A 3 -36.52 3.02 13.71
N VAL A 4 -36.52 2.00 12.86
CA VAL A 4 -35.33 1.20 12.58
C VAL A 4 -34.38 2.06 11.78
N SER A 5 -33.31 2.55 12.43
CA SER A 5 -32.20 3.21 11.77
C SER A 5 -31.41 2.17 10.97
N SER A 6 -31.74 2.03 9.69
CA SER A 6 -30.86 1.39 8.72
C SER A 6 -29.54 2.15 8.66
N SER A 7 -28.44 1.47 8.98
CA SER A 7 -27.08 1.99 8.77
C SER A 7 -26.74 1.96 7.27
N GLU A 8 -27.43 2.79 6.49
CA GLU A 8 -27.05 3.09 5.12
C GLU A 8 -25.87 4.06 5.15
N GLY A 9 -24.75 3.69 4.51
CA GLY A 9 -23.73 4.67 4.13
C GLY A 9 -22.32 4.50 4.68
N ARG A 10 -21.95 3.35 5.29
CA ARG A 10 -20.52 3.09 5.53
C ARG A 10 -19.91 2.42 4.29
N PRO A 11 -18.96 3.07 3.58
CA PRO A 11 -18.25 2.38 2.51
C PRO A 11 -17.58 1.11 3.08
N PRO A 12 -17.56 0.00 2.31
CA PRO A 12 -16.91 -1.22 2.75
C PRO A 12 -15.49 -0.89 3.20
N LYS A 13 -15.06 -1.39 4.37
CA LYS A 13 -13.70 -1.18 4.88
C LYS A 13 -12.73 -1.62 3.78
N PRO A 14 -11.99 -0.68 3.17
CA PRO A 14 -11.10 -1.05 2.07
C PRO A 14 -9.87 -1.75 2.63
N ASP A 15 -9.30 -2.70 1.88
CA ASP A 15 -8.21 -3.55 2.36
C ASP A 15 -7.03 -2.75 2.93
N LYS A 16 -6.35 -3.38 3.90
CA LYS A 16 -5.09 -2.88 4.47
C LYS A 16 -4.07 -2.64 3.38
N LEU A 17 -3.24 -1.65 3.61
CA LEU A 17 -2.23 -1.21 2.68
C LEU A 17 -0.97 -2.07 2.88
N THR A 18 -0.84 -3.11 2.07
CA THR A 18 0.26 -4.09 2.19
C THR A 18 1.51 -3.70 1.41
N VAL A 19 2.69 -4.16 1.83
CA VAL A 19 3.96 -3.98 1.07
C VAL A 19 3.86 -4.53 -0.37
N TYR A 20 2.96 -5.46 -0.63
CA TYR A 20 2.95 -6.29 -1.83
C TYR A 20 1.94 -5.86 -2.90
N ASP A 21 1.15 -4.83 -2.64
CA ASP A 21 0.32 -4.20 -3.68
C ASP A 21 1.18 -3.27 -4.52
N ASP A 22 0.84 -3.13 -5.81
CA ASP A 22 1.42 -2.07 -6.63
C ASP A 22 1.21 -0.72 -5.92
N TYR A 23 2.30 0.04 -5.76
CA TYR A 23 2.30 1.25 -4.95
C TYR A 23 1.40 2.32 -5.58
N ASP A 24 1.41 2.45 -6.91
CA ASP A 24 0.60 3.43 -7.63
C ASP A 24 -0.91 3.08 -7.47
N LEU A 25 -1.29 1.81 -7.65
CA LEU A 25 -2.66 1.33 -7.39
C LEU A 25 -3.10 1.55 -5.93
N ARG A 26 -2.20 1.29 -4.97
CA ARG A 26 -2.45 1.48 -3.54
C ARG A 26 -2.62 2.96 -3.19
N GLU A 27 -1.81 3.83 -3.78
CA GLU A 27 -1.87 5.28 -3.59
C GLU A 27 -3.19 5.82 -4.15
N ASP A 28 -3.59 5.43 -5.36
CA ASP A 28 -4.83 5.87 -5.99
C ASP A 28 -6.07 5.40 -5.22
N ARG A 29 -6.09 4.14 -4.77
CA ARG A 29 -7.16 3.63 -3.89
C ARG A 29 -7.22 4.38 -2.56
N THR A 30 -6.09 4.86 -2.07
CA THR A 30 -6.03 5.67 -0.85
C THR A 30 -6.58 7.07 -1.13
N LYS A 31 -6.21 7.71 -2.24
CA LYS A 31 -6.73 9.03 -2.65
C LYS A 31 -8.25 9.05 -2.81
N VAL A 32 -8.80 8.08 -3.55
CA VAL A 32 -10.27 7.94 -3.74
C VAL A 32 -10.98 7.79 -2.40
N TYR A 33 -10.40 7.01 -1.47
CA TYR A 33 -10.99 6.84 -0.15
C TYR A 33 -10.92 8.11 0.70
N LEU A 34 -9.81 8.85 0.63
CA LEU A 34 -9.63 10.09 1.38
C LEU A 34 -10.56 11.21 0.91
N GLU A 35 -11.02 11.19 -0.35
CA GLU A 35 -12.02 12.14 -0.85
C GLU A 35 -13.31 12.11 -0.04
N ALA A 36 -13.70 10.92 0.45
CA ALA A 36 -14.87 10.72 1.31
C ALA A 36 -14.60 10.93 2.82
N VAL A 37 -13.35 11.18 3.21
CA VAL A 37 -12.91 11.36 4.60
C VAL A 37 -12.70 12.84 4.90
N ASP A 38 -13.14 13.27 6.08
CA ASP A 38 -12.90 14.62 6.58
C ASP A 38 -11.41 14.98 6.56
N GLU A 39 -11.06 16.15 6.05
CA GLU A 39 -9.68 16.60 5.85
C GLU A 39 -8.81 16.47 7.11
N GLY A 40 -9.38 16.78 8.29
CA GLY A 40 -8.67 16.69 9.57
C GLY A 40 -8.40 15.25 10.03
N ALA A 41 -9.22 14.29 9.58
CA ALA A 41 -9.09 12.88 9.91
C ALA A 41 -8.24 12.09 8.91
N ARG A 42 -7.94 12.66 7.73
CA ARG A 42 -7.18 12.00 6.65
C ARG A 42 -5.80 11.47 7.07
N PRO A 43 -4.96 12.21 7.82
CA PRO A 43 -3.64 11.70 8.23
C PRO A 43 -3.73 10.45 9.10
N ALA A 44 -4.61 10.46 10.09
CA ALA A 44 -4.84 9.32 10.98
C ALA A 44 -5.38 8.12 10.20
N THR A 45 -6.28 8.38 9.27
CA THR A 45 -6.91 7.36 8.42
C THR A 45 -5.90 6.66 7.51
N ILE A 46 -4.90 7.37 6.97
CA ILE A 46 -3.80 6.75 6.20
C ILE A 46 -2.98 5.82 7.09
N LEU A 47 -2.62 6.28 8.30
CA LEU A 47 -1.75 5.54 9.22
C LEU A 47 -2.42 4.28 9.77
N GLU A 48 -3.71 4.33 10.12
CA GLU A 48 -4.49 3.17 10.57
C GLU A 48 -4.59 2.06 9.52
N ARG A 49 -4.41 2.43 8.25
CA ARG A 49 -4.58 1.53 7.12
C ARG A 49 -3.28 0.83 6.72
N LEU A 50 -2.14 1.22 7.28
CA LEU A 50 -0.86 0.57 7.06
C LEU A 50 -0.88 -0.84 7.69
N ASP A 51 -0.31 -1.83 7.00
CA ASP A 51 -0.02 -3.11 7.66
C ASP A 51 1.09 -2.93 8.71
N ASN A 52 1.34 -3.96 9.53
CA ASN A 52 2.35 -3.87 10.60
C ASN A 52 3.77 -3.59 10.08
N GLU A 53 4.14 -4.14 8.92
CA GLU A 53 5.48 -3.97 8.36
C GLU A 53 5.66 -2.53 7.87
N VAL A 54 4.69 -2.01 7.12
CA VAL A 54 4.67 -0.63 6.65
C VAL A 54 4.56 0.36 7.82
N TYR A 55 3.78 0.02 8.84
CA TYR A 55 3.63 0.86 10.04
C TYR A 55 4.97 1.00 10.79
N THR A 56 5.76 -0.07 10.93
CA THR A 56 7.07 0.03 11.61
C THR A 56 8.05 0.95 10.89
N VAL A 57 8.07 0.92 9.56
CA VAL A 57 8.90 1.82 8.75
C VAL A 57 8.35 3.25 8.78
N ALA A 58 7.04 3.41 8.69
CA ALA A 58 6.38 4.71 8.80
C ALA A 58 6.69 5.37 10.16
N TRP A 59 6.64 4.59 11.23
CA TRP A 59 7.03 5.01 12.58
C TRP A 59 8.50 5.45 12.64
N ALA A 60 9.42 4.65 12.08
CA ALA A 60 10.84 4.98 12.00
C ALA A 60 11.10 6.25 11.15
N ALA A 61 10.28 6.50 10.13
CA ALA A 61 10.30 7.70 9.30
C ALA A 61 9.59 8.91 9.95
N ASN A 62 9.19 8.79 11.22
CA ASN A 62 8.46 9.79 11.99
C ASN A 62 7.17 10.26 11.28
N LEU A 63 6.46 9.35 10.62
CA LEU A 63 5.15 9.62 10.05
C LEU A 63 4.11 9.59 11.16
N THR A 64 3.49 10.74 11.42
CA THR A 64 2.46 10.91 12.45
C THR A 64 1.27 11.68 11.89
N ALA A 65 0.12 11.62 12.57
CA ALA A 65 -1.12 12.24 12.10
C ALA A 65 -1.09 13.79 12.10
N SER A 66 -0.02 14.41 12.60
CA SER A 66 0.19 15.86 12.54
C SER A 66 0.73 16.33 11.18
N ILE A 67 1.15 15.40 10.32
CA ILE A 67 1.68 15.67 8.99
C ILE A 67 0.53 15.69 7.97
N THR A 68 0.64 16.53 6.94
CA THR A 68 -0.36 16.59 5.87
C THR A 68 -0.49 15.24 5.13
N PRO A 69 -1.71 14.84 4.72
CA PRO A 69 -1.96 13.57 4.05
C PRO A 69 -1.05 13.35 2.83
N THR A 70 -0.87 14.38 2.01
CA THR A 70 -0.01 14.36 0.83
C THR A 70 1.44 14.06 1.17
N LYS A 71 1.96 14.63 2.26
CA LYS A 71 3.36 14.45 2.66
C LYS A 71 3.60 13.08 3.30
N ILE A 72 2.58 12.50 3.92
CA ILE A 72 2.60 11.10 4.35
C ILE A 72 2.68 10.19 3.11
N LEU A 73 1.84 10.40 2.10
CA LEU A 73 1.87 9.62 0.86
C LEU A 73 3.19 9.78 0.09
N GLU A 74 3.73 10.99 0.00
CA GLU A 74 5.03 11.25 -0.65
C GLU A 74 6.18 10.54 0.07
N ARG A 75 6.22 10.58 1.40
CA ARG A 75 7.25 9.88 2.17
C ARG A 75 7.08 8.37 2.09
N LEU A 76 5.86 7.86 2.22
CA LEU A 76 5.60 6.45 1.95
C LEU A 76 6.06 6.07 0.53
N ARG A 77 5.89 6.96 -0.45
CA ARG A 77 6.37 6.73 -1.81
C ARG A 77 7.89 6.74 -1.87
N ARG A 78 8.56 7.59 -1.12
CA ARG A 78 10.03 7.58 -1.08
C ARG A 78 10.58 6.32 -0.41
N GLU A 79 9.94 5.84 0.65
CA GLU A 79 10.39 4.65 1.39
C GLU A 79 9.99 3.34 0.67
N PHE A 80 8.84 3.31 -0.01
CA PHE A 80 8.27 2.09 -0.61
C PHE A 80 8.03 2.16 -2.13
N GLY A 81 7.74 3.35 -2.64
CA GLY A 81 7.49 3.62 -4.04
C GLY A 81 8.79 3.80 -4.83
N ARG A 82 9.14 2.77 -5.60
CA ARG A 82 10.12 2.88 -6.70
C ARG A 82 11.61 2.97 -6.32
N SER A 83 12.01 2.50 -5.14
CA SER A 83 13.44 2.32 -4.81
C SER A 83 13.84 0.85 -4.75
N SER A 84 13.63 0.13 -5.85
CA SER A 84 14.57 -0.94 -6.19
C SER A 84 15.21 -0.51 -7.49
N MET A 85 16.53 -0.31 -7.48
CA MET A 85 17.26 -0.23 -8.74
C MET A 85 16.84 -1.44 -9.59
N PRO A 86 16.54 -1.29 -10.90
CA PRO A 86 16.01 -2.39 -11.71
C PRO A 86 16.89 -3.64 -11.66
N TRP A 87 18.21 -3.46 -11.53
CA TRP A 87 19.15 -4.57 -11.35
C TRP A 87 19.04 -5.27 -9.99
N VAL A 88 18.69 -4.57 -8.91
CA VAL A 88 18.42 -5.15 -7.58
C VAL A 88 17.13 -5.96 -7.61
N ALA A 89 16.08 -5.45 -8.27
CA ALA A 89 14.81 -6.17 -8.44
C ALA A 89 15.01 -7.41 -9.31
N GLY A 90 15.78 -7.28 -10.40
CA GLY A 90 16.13 -8.39 -11.28
C GLY A 90 16.97 -9.47 -10.57
N ALA A 91 17.90 -9.08 -9.70
CA ALA A 91 18.63 -10.02 -8.86
C ALA A 91 17.71 -10.71 -7.85
N ALA A 92 16.86 -9.96 -7.15
CA ALA A 92 15.88 -10.47 -6.20
C ALA A 92 14.87 -11.43 -6.84
N LEU A 93 14.47 -11.17 -8.09
CA LEU A 93 13.61 -12.03 -8.90
C LEU A 93 14.29 -13.37 -9.21
N LYS A 94 15.56 -13.34 -9.64
CA LYS A 94 16.33 -14.54 -10.00
C LYS A 94 16.59 -15.47 -8.81
N ILE A 95 16.76 -14.92 -7.60
CA ILE A 95 17.06 -15.71 -6.40
C ILE A 95 15.80 -16.15 -5.64
N ARG A 96 14.62 -15.58 -5.96
CA ARG A 96 13.39 -15.84 -5.22
C ARG A 96 12.97 -17.30 -5.39
N ARG A 97 12.69 -17.98 -4.28
CA ARG A 97 12.09 -19.32 -4.26
C ARG A 97 10.82 -19.30 -3.43
N GLN A 98 9.86 -20.15 -3.77
CA GLN A 98 8.68 -20.33 -2.93
C GLN A 98 9.10 -21.03 -1.63
N HIS A 99 8.82 -20.41 -0.49
CA HIS A 99 9.08 -21.00 0.82
C HIS A 99 7.92 -21.89 1.26
N ALA A 100 8.22 -22.94 2.02
CA ALA A 100 7.21 -23.77 2.67
C ALA A 100 6.35 -22.89 3.60
N GLY A 101 5.03 -22.90 3.41
CA GLY A 101 4.08 -22.07 4.15
C GLY A 101 3.64 -20.78 3.44
N LYS A 102 4.24 -20.40 2.31
CA LYS A 102 3.76 -19.29 1.48
C LYS A 102 2.73 -19.80 0.45
N SER A 103 1.56 -19.17 0.40
CA SER A 103 0.55 -19.42 -0.63
C SER A 103 1.13 -19.15 -2.02
N VAL A 104 0.73 -19.98 -2.99
CA VAL A 104 1.12 -19.82 -4.40
C VAL A 104 0.71 -18.45 -4.93
N VAL A 105 -0.49 -17.98 -4.55
CA VAL A 105 -1.02 -16.68 -5.00
C VAL A 105 -0.17 -15.53 -4.45
N ASP A 106 0.21 -15.57 -3.17
CA ASP A 106 1.08 -14.57 -2.57
C ASP A 106 2.50 -14.61 -3.12
N PHE A 107 2.96 -15.78 -3.55
CA PHE A 107 4.24 -15.94 -4.21
C PHE A 107 4.21 -15.36 -5.63
N GLN A 108 3.16 -15.64 -6.41
CA GLN A 108 2.98 -15.09 -7.75
C GLN A 108 2.87 -13.57 -7.73
N ARG A 109 2.03 -13.02 -6.84
CA ARG A 109 1.89 -11.57 -6.67
C ARG A 109 3.23 -10.89 -6.36
N HIS A 110 4.05 -11.53 -5.55
CA HIS A 110 5.41 -11.07 -5.26
C HIS A 110 6.36 -11.09 -6.46
N LEU A 111 6.28 -12.13 -7.29
CA LEU A 111 7.09 -12.21 -8.50
C LEU A 111 6.66 -11.13 -9.51
N SER A 112 5.37 -10.87 -9.64
CA SER A 112 4.84 -9.81 -10.51
C SER A 112 5.37 -8.44 -10.10
N VAL A 113 5.36 -8.11 -8.81
CA VAL A 113 5.91 -6.84 -8.32
C VAL A 113 7.41 -6.72 -8.61
N LEU A 114 8.18 -7.79 -8.36
CA LEU A 114 9.62 -7.78 -8.65
C LEU A 114 9.92 -7.68 -10.16
N ALA A 115 9.14 -8.34 -11.01
CA ALA A 115 9.28 -8.25 -12.45
C ALA A 115 8.98 -6.82 -12.94
N TRP A 116 7.93 -6.20 -12.40
CA TRP A 116 7.56 -4.83 -12.75
C TRP A 116 8.64 -3.81 -12.31
N GLN A 117 9.26 -4.03 -11.16
CA GLN A 117 10.39 -3.22 -10.69
C GLN A 117 11.69 -3.47 -11.47
N ALA A 118 11.92 -4.70 -11.93
CA ALA A 118 13.10 -5.08 -12.70
C ALA A 118 13.04 -4.59 -14.15
N TYR A 119 11.84 -4.46 -14.71
CA TYR A 119 11.58 -4.09 -16.09
C TYR A 119 10.58 -2.92 -16.19
N PRO A 120 10.95 -1.72 -15.74
CA PRO A 120 10.02 -0.57 -15.63
C PRO A 120 9.53 -0.01 -16.97
N ASN A 121 10.06 -0.49 -18.11
CA ASN A 121 9.70 -0.06 -19.47
C ASN A 121 9.02 -1.16 -20.30
N GLU A 122 8.95 -2.38 -19.79
CA GLU A 122 8.27 -3.47 -20.49
C GLU A 122 6.84 -3.55 -19.96
N SER A 123 5.92 -2.94 -20.69
CA SER A 123 4.50 -3.23 -20.57
C SER A 123 4.32 -4.73 -20.86
N PHE A 124 4.16 -5.54 -19.82
CA PHE A 124 3.70 -6.91 -19.98
C PHE A 124 2.23 -6.85 -20.44
N ILE A 125 2.05 -6.82 -21.76
CA ILE A 125 0.76 -6.97 -22.45
C ILE A 125 0.30 -8.43 -22.33
#